data_AF-A0A3S0AA88-F1
#
_entry.id   AF-A0A3S0AA88-F1
#
_cell.length_a   1.000
_cell.length_b   1.000
_cell.length_c   1.000
_cell.angle_alpha   90.00
_cell.angle_beta   90.00
_cell.angle_gamma   90.00
#
_symmetry.space_group_name_H-M   'P 1'
#
loop_
_entity.id
_entity.type
_entity.pdbx_description
1 polymer ?
#
loop_
_entity_poly.entity_id
_entity_poly.type
_entity_poly.pdbx_seq_one_letter_code
_entity_poly.pdbx_strand_id
1 'polypeptide(L)'
;MAAEDAQTFSSRVSRHLYIPNALDGKEHQRFRKLIERYLSDAAVNPLFPDFLDIARTVVDNLPRGEIVDAVTDIGSIVTVRCQSLWLGWNQSHEKALLTWMEENRAAARIAASPPGK
;
A
#
# COMPACT_ATOMS: atom_id res chain seq x y z
N MET A 1 22.42 1.29 -8.52
CA MET A 1 21.29 2.21 -8.79
C MET A 1 21.14 3.20 -7.63
N ALA A 2 20.39 4.31 -7.78
CA ALA A 2 20.16 5.27 -6.68
C ALA A 2 19.63 4.61 -5.38
N ALA A 3 18.85 3.53 -5.50
CA ALA A 3 18.35 2.74 -4.38
C ALA A 3 19.42 2.02 -3.53
N GLU A 4 20.65 1.89 -4.03
CA GLU A 4 21.77 1.21 -3.35
C GLU A 4 22.80 2.18 -2.77
N ASP A 5 22.70 3.47 -3.11
CA ASP A 5 23.61 4.52 -2.67
C ASP A 5 22.89 5.57 -1.83
N ALA A 6 22.64 5.23 -0.56
CA ALA A 6 22.00 6.12 0.40
C ALA A 6 22.90 7.28 0.86
N GLN A 7 24.21 7.26 0.54
CA GLN A 7 25.11 8.38 0.83
C GLN A 7 24.87 9.53 -0.15
N THR A 8 24.70 9.20 -1.43
CA THR A 8 24.42 10.18 -2.48
C THR A 8 22.93 10.50 -2.60
N PHE A 9 22.06 9.50 -2.39
CA PHE A 9 20.60 9.59 -2.53
C PHE A 9 19.90 9.19 -1.22
N SER A 10 19.99 10.04 -0.21
CA SER A 10 19.39 9.81 1.11
C SER A 10 17.85 9.82 1.07
N SER A 11 17.23 8.93 1.84
CA SER A 11 15.77 8.88 2.00
C SER A 11 15.25 9.82 3.11
N ARG A 12 16.13 10.54 3.82
CA ARG A 12 15.80 11.46 4.93
C ARG A 12 15.31 12.82 4.42
N VAL A 13 14.36 12.83 3.51
CA VAL A 13 13.87 14.05 2.83
C VAL A 13 12.67 14.71 3.51
N SER A 14 12.10 14.07 4.55
CA SER A 14 10.92 14.55 5.28
C SER A 14 11.20 14.70 6.77
N ARG A 15 10.63 15.75 7.39
CA ARG A 15 10.59 15.92 8.85
C ARG A 15 9.70 14.89 9.56
N HIS A 16 8.80 14.24 8.83
CA HIS A 16 7.93 13.17 9.33
C HIS A 16 8.57 11.82 9.05
N LEU A 17 8.79 11.03 10.11
CA LEU A 17 9.44 9.72 10.04
C LEU A 17 8.47 8.66 9.50
N TYR A 18 8.55 8.37 8.21
CA TYR A 18 7.94 7.19 7.62
C TYR A 18 8.86 6.00 7.82
N ILE A 19 8.64 5.17 8.83
CA ILE A 19 9.49 4.01 9.08
C ILE A 19 9.06 2.86 8.16
N PRO A 20 9.97 2.20 7.41
CA PRO A 20 11.41 2.44 7.34
C PRO A 20 11.80 3.42 6.23
N ASN A 21 10.87 3.81 5.34
CA ASN A 21 11.13 4.50 4.08
C ASN A 21 11.84 5.86 4.19
N ALA A 22 11.83 6.51 5.35
CA ALA A 22 12.51 7.79 5.62
C ALA A 22 13.85 7.62 6.37
N LEU A 23 14.31 6.38 6.56
CA LEU A 23 15.55 6.03 7.25
C LEU A 23 16.62 5.57 6.27
N ASP A 24 17.88 5.72 6.65
CA ASP A 24 19.03 5.22 5.88
C ASP A 24 19.87 4.21 6.69
N GLY A 25 20.73 3.49 5.97
CA GLY A 25 21.80 2.68 6.55
C GLY A 25 21.31 1.62 7.56
N LYS A 26 21.99 1.55 8.71
CA LYS A 26 21.74 0.51 9.73
C LYS A 26 20.34 0.58 10.34
N GLU A 27 19.79 1.79 10.47
CA GLU A 27 18.47 1.98 11.07
C GLU A 27 17.36 1.49 10.13
N HIS A 28 17.44 1.85 8.84
CA HIS A 28 16.58 1.29 7.79
C HIS A 28 16.63 -0.23 7.79
N GLN A 29 17.83 -0.83 7.76
CA GLN A 29 18.00 -2.29 7.75
C GLN A 29 17.38 -2.97 8.98
N ARG A 30 17.49 -2.36 10.16
CA ARG A 30 16.93 -2.90 11.40
C ARG A 30 15.40 -2.96 11.34
N PHE A 31 14.75 -1.86 10.98
CA PHE A 31 13.29 -1.82 10.88
C PHE A 31 12.77 -2.64 9.71
N ARG A 32 13.49 -2.67 8.58
CA ARG A 32 13.13 -3.52 7.45
C ARG A 32 13.13 -5.00 7.82
N LYS A 33 14.18 -5.50 8.49
CA LYS A 33 14.22 -6.89 8.99
C LYS A 33 13.11 -7.23 10.00
N LEU A 34 12.58 -6.24 10.71
CA LEU A 34 11.44 -6.44 11.60
C LEU A 34 10.14 -6.60 10.78
N ILE A 35 9.90 -5.70 9.84
CA ILE A 35 8.71 -5.68 8.98
C ILE A 35 8.65 -6.92 8.07
N GLU A 36 9.79 -7.34 7.51
CA GLU A 36 9.88 -8.50 6.61
C GLU A 36 9.33 -9.79 7.23
N ARG A 37 9.34 -9.93 8.56
CA ARG A 37 8.75 -11.11 9.24
C ARG A 37 7.25 -11.20 9.00
N TYR A 38 6.56 -10.07 8.99
CA TYR A 38 5.12 -9.98 8.77
C TYR A 38 4.74 -10.09 7.29
N LEU A 39 5.70 -9.90 6.39
CA LEU A 39 5.54 -10.00 4.94
C LEU A 39 6.19 -11.27 4.36
N SER A 40 6.62 -12.20 5.21
CA SER A 40 7.22 -13.45 4.77
C SER A 40 6.18 -14.37 4.11
N ASP A 41 6.64 -15.27 3.25
CA ASP A 41 5.79 -16.29 2.62
C ASP A 41 4.98 -17.07 3.65
N ALA A 42 5.59 -17.43 4.78
CA ALA A 42 4.93 -18.14 5.86
C ALA A 42 3.81 -17.31 6.53
N ALA A 43 3.92 -15.98 6.54
CA ALA A 43 2.92 -15.08 7.09
C ALA A 43 1.79 -14.77 6.08
N VAL A 44 2.12 -14.64 4.80
CA VAL A 44 1.18 -14.16 3.76
C VAL A 44 0.50 -15.30 3.01
N ASN A 45 1.22 -16.37 2.64
CA ASN A 45 0.65 -17.45 1.83
C ASN A 45 -0.58 -18.13 2.44
N PRO A 46 -0.68 -18.32 3.78
CA PRO A 46 -1.88 -18.88 4.38
C PRO A 46 -3.15 -18.05 4.13
N LEU A 47 -3.02 -16.75 3.88
CA LEU A 47 -4.14 -15.83 3.60
C LEU A 47 -4.54 -15.78 2.13
N PHE A 48 -3.77 -16.40 1.24
CA PHE A 48 -4.01 -16.34 -0.20
C PHE A 48 -5.41 -16.82 -0.61
N PRO A 49 -5.97 -17.92 -0.04
CA PRO A 49 -7.36 -18.32 -0.33
C PRO A 49 -8.36 -17.22 -0.01
N ASP A 50 -8.24 -16.58 1.16
CA ASP A 50 -9.14 -15.50 1.57
C ASP A 50 -8.99 -14.26 0.69
N PHE A 51 -7.76 -13.93 0.27
CA PHE A 51 -7.52 -12.83 -0.68
C PHE A 51 -8.18 -13.10 -2.04
N LEU A 52 -8.16 -14.35 -2.50
CA LEU A 52 -8.81 -14.74 -3.74
C LEU A 52 -10.33 -14.62 -3.63
N ASP A 53 -10.90 -15.02 -2.50
CA ASP A 53 -12.34 -14.90 -2.25
C ASP A 53 -12.78 -13.45 -2.10
N ILE A 54 -11.97 -12.59 -1.49
CA ILE A 54 -12.16 -11.14 -1.49
C ILE A 54 -12.18 -10.62 -2.93
N ALA A 55 -11.19 -10.97 -3.75
CA ALA A 55 -11.10 -10.49 -5.13
C ALA A 55 -12.30 -10.94 -5.97
N ARG A 56 -12.71 -12.21 -5.84
CA ARG A 56 -13.91 -12.74 -6.50
C ARG A 56 -15.16 -11.99 -6.08
N THR A 57 -15.35 -11.80 -4.77
CA THR A 57 -16.49 -11.07 -4.23
C THR A 57 -16.55 -9.64 -4.75
N VAL A 58 -15.41 -8.95 -4.88
CA VAL A 58 -15.37 -7.60 -5.46
C VAL A 58 -15.82 -7.64 -6.93
N VAL A 59 -15.26 -8.54 -7.73
CA VAL A 59 -15.59 -8.67 -9.15
C VAL A 59 -17.06 -9.07 -9.38
N ASP A 60 -17.59 -9.97 -8.57
CA ASP A 60 -18.98 -10.45 -8.68
C ASP A 60 -20.01 -9.36 -8.36
N ASN A 61 -19.63 -8.34 -7.59
CA ASN A 61 -20.48 -7.21 -7.23
C ASN A 61 -20.37 -6.02 -8.20
N LEU A 62 -19.55 -6.10 -9.25
CA LEU A 62 -19.44 -5.04 -10.25
C LEU A 62 -20.71 -4.95 -11.13
N PRO A 63 -21.09 -3.75 -11.60
CA PRO A 63 -22.17 -3.60 -12.56
C PRO A 63 -21.85 -4.32 -13.87
N ARG A 64 -22.85 -4.96 -14.48
CA ARG A 64 -22.66 -5.70 -15.74
C ARG A 64 -23.05 -4.84 -16.93
N GLY A 65 -22.20 -4.85 -17.96
CA GLY A 65 -22.41 -4.06 -19.18
C GLY A 65 -22.04 -2.59 -19.05
N GLU A 66 -21.44 -2.20 -17.93
CA GLU A 66 -21.01 -0.82 -17.65
C GLU A 66 -19.48 -0.73 -17.65
N ILE A 67 -18.97 0.49 -17.88
CA ILE A 67 -17.54 0.78 -17.73
C ILE A 67 -17.24 0.89 -16.23
N VAL A 68 -16.19 0.21 -15.80
CA VAL A 68 -15.68 0.27 -14.43
C VAL A 68 -14.26 0.82 -14.42
N ASP A 69 -13.90 1.53 -13.36
CA ASP A 69 -12.53 1.96 -13.11
C ASP A 69 -11.78 0.86 -12.36
N ALA A 70 -10.78 0.26 -13.02
CA ALA A 70 -10.01 -0.84 -12.45
C ALA A 70 -9.24 -0.46 -11.16
N VAL A 71 -8.95 0.82 -10.96
CA VAL A 71 -8.26 1.32 -9.76
C VAL A 71 -9.25 1.53 -8.62
N THR A 72 -10.32 2.31 -8.82
CA THR A 72 -11.23 2.67 -7.71
C THR A 72 -12.24 1.57 -7.42
N ASP A 73 -12.75 0.90 -8.44
CA ASP A 73 -13.87 -0.05 -8.29
C ASP A 73 -13.38 -1.47 -8.01
N ILE A 74 -12.09 -1.74 -8.25
CA ILE A 74 -11.48 -3.07 -8.05
C ILE A 74 -10.25 -2.97 -7.15
N GLY A 75 -9.14 -2.43 -7.68
CA GLY A 75 -7.83 -2.53 -7.04
C GLY A 75 -7.81 -1.93 -5.64
N SER A 76 -8.50 -0.81 -5.45
CA SER A 76 -8.58 -0.11 -4.18
C SER A 76 -9.33 -0.93 -3.12
N ILE A 77 -10.50 -1.46 -3.49
CA ILE A 77 -11.35 -2.24 -2.58
C ILE A 77 -10.67 -3.55 -2.19
N VAL A 78 -10.11 -4.28 -3.17
CA VAL A 78 -9.36 -5.52 -2.92
C VAL A 78 -8.18 -5.25 -2.00
N THR A 79 -7.41 -4.21 -2.25
CA THR A 79 -6.24 -3.86 -1.42
C THR A 79 -6.64 -3.57 0.02
N VAL A 80 -7.64 -2.72 0.25
CA VAL A 80 -8.07 -2.35 1.61
C VAL A 80 -8.60 -3.56 2.38
N ARG A 81 -9.39 -4.42 1.72
CA ARG A 81 -9.94 -5.62 2.36
C ARG A 81 -8.88 -6.66 2.69
N CYS A 82 -7.96 -6.96 1.77
CA CYS A 82 -6.84 -7.87 2.01
C CYS A 82 -5.91 -7.36 3.11
N GLN A 83 -5.60 -6.06 3.12
CA GLN A 83 -4.77 -5.44 4.16
C GLN A 83 -5.47 -5.46 5.52
N SER A 84 -6.77 -5.18 5.55
CA SER A 84 -7.55 -5.23 6.79
C SER A 84 -7.60 -6.64 7.34
N LEU A 85 -7.79 -7.65 6.49
CA LEU A 85 -7.74 -9.05 6.89
C LEU A 85 -6.36 -9.43 7.46
N TRP A 86 -5.29 -9.11 6.73
CA TRP A 86 -3.92 -9.41 7.15
C TRP A 86 -3.54 -8.75 8.48
N LEU A 87 -4.00 -7.53 8.73
CA LEU A 87 -3.72 -6.76 9.95
C LEU A 87 -4.73 -7.02 11.08
N GLY A 88 -5.77 -7.82 10.84
CA GLY A 88 -6.85 -8.05 11.79
C GLY A 88 -7.69 -6.81 12.09
N TRP A 89 -7.77 -5.87 11.14
CA TRP A 89 -8.55 -4.64 11.27
C TRP A 89 -10.03 -4.87 10.99
N ASN A 90 -10.88 -4.12 11.70
CA ASN A 90 -12.32 -4.17 11.52
C ASN A 90 -12.73 -3.56 10.16
N GLN A 91 -13.65 -4.24 9.46
CA GLN A 91 -14.25 -3.77 8.20
C GLN A 91 -14.97 -2.42 8.32
N SER A 92 -15.35 -2.00 9.54
CA SER A 92 -15.91 -0.67 9.78
C SER A 92 -15.02 0.48 9.31
N HIS A 93 -13.71 0.24 9.17
CA HIS A 93 -12.76 1.24 8.68
C HIS A 93 -12.61 1.27 7.15
N GLU A 94 -13.23 0.36 6.40
CA GLU A 94 -13.04 0.23 4.95
C GLU A 94 -13.26 1.56 4.22
N LYS A 95 -14.37 2.25 4.50
CA LYS A 95 -14.68 3.53 3.88
C LYS A 95 -13.62 4.60 4.18
N ALA A 96 -13.18 4.70 5.43
CA ALA A 96 -12.17 5.66 5.84
C ALA A 96 -10.82 5.37 5.17
N LEU A 97 -10.43 4.10 5.06
CA LEU A 97 -9.21 3.66 4.40
C LEU A 97 -9.24 3.92 2.89
N LEU A 98 -10.39 3.71 2.24
CA LEU A 98 -10.56 4.02 0.81
C LEU A 98 -10.44 5.52 0.55
N THR A 99 -11.08 6.36 1.36
CA THR A 99 -10.93 7.83 1.29
C THR A 99 -9.47 8.24 1.47
N TRP A 100 -8.82 7.75 2.53
CA TRP A 100 -7.42 8.04 2.78
C TRP A 100 -6.50 7.60 1.64
N MET A 101 -6.75 6.44 1.04
CA MET A 101 -5.94 5.93 -0.06
C MET A 101 -6.06 6.79 -1.33
N GLU A 102 -7.26 7.31 -1.63
CA GLU A 102 -7.43 8.24 -2.74
C GLU A 102 -6.73 9.57 -2.48
N GLU A 103 -6.85 10.12 -1.27
CA GLU A 103 -6.12 11.33 -0.85
C GLU A 103 -4.60 11.14 -0.98
N ASN A 104 -4.09 9.99 -0.55
CA ASN A 104 -2.67 9.65 -0.68
C ASN A 104 -2.23 9.54 -2.14
N ARG A 105 -3.03 8.91 -3.01
CA ARG A 105 -2.72 8.83 -4.44
C ARG A 105 -2.72 10.22 -5.08
N ALA A 106 -3.69 11.07 -4.74
CA ALA A 106 -3.74 12.44 -5.22
C ALA A 106 -2.50 13.23 -4.78
N ALA A 107 -2.09 13.11 -3.51
CA ALA A 107 -0.88 13.75 -2.99
C ALA A 107 0.39 13.26 -3.70
N ALA A 108 0.52 11.95 -3.95
CA ALA A 108 1.65 11.37 -4.67
C ALA A 108 1.74 11.87 -6.13
N ARG A 109 0.60 12.03 -6.82
CA ARG A 109 0.54 12.61 -8.18
C ARG A 109 1.01 14.07 -8.21
N ILE A 110 0.61 14.85 -7.21
CA ILE A 110 1.04 16.26 -7.08
C ILE A 110 2.56 16.32 -6.84
N ALA A 111 3.09 15.48 -5.95
CA ALA A 111 4.52 15.44 -5.66
C ALA A 111 5.38 14.97 -6.86
N ALA A 112 4.82 14.15 -7.75
CA ALA A 112 5.51 13.65 -8.95
C ALA A 112 5.43 14.62 -10.16
N SER A 113 4.62 15.68 -10.09
CA SER A 113 4.51 16.67 -11.16
C SER A 113 5.74 17.59 -11.15
N PRO A 114 6.40 17.85 -12.29
CA PRO A 114 7.56 18.72 -12.33
C PRO A 114 7.17 20.14 -11.89
N PRO A 115 8.05 20.87 -11.17
CA PRO A 115 7.77 22.25 -10.81
C PRO A 115 7.51 23.06 -12.09
N GLY A 116 6.42 23.82 -12.09
CA GLY A 116 5.99 24.64 -13.22
C GLY A 116 7.14 25.53 -13.71
N LYS A 117 7.31 25.55 -15.04
CA LYS A 117 8.23 26.45 -15.74
C LYS A 117 7.78 27.90 -15.63
#